data_AF-A0A5H9T789-F1
#
_entry.id   AF-A0A5H9T789-F1
#
_cell.length_a   1.000
_cell.length_b   1.000
_cell.length_c   1.000
_cell.angle_alpha   90.00
_cell.angle_beta   90.00
_cell.angle_gamma   90.00
#
_symmetry.space_group_name_H-M   'P 1'
#
loop_
_entity.id
_entity.type
_entity.pdbx_description
1 polymer ?
#
loop_
_entity_poly.entity_id
_entity_poly.type
_entity_poly.pdbx_seq_one_letter_code
_entity_poly.pdbx_strand_id
1 'polypeptide(L)'
;MPLLDSFAVDHTRMQAPAVRVAKTMNTPHGDAITVFDLRFCIPNKEVMPEKGIHTLEHLFAGFMRDHLNGNGVEIIDISPMGCRTGFYMSLIGTPDEQRVADAWKAAMADVLKVQDQNQIPELNVYQCGTYQMHSLSEAQDIARHILERDVRVNSNKELALPKEKLQELHI
;
A
#
# COMPACT_ATOMS: atom_id res chain seq x y z
N MET A 1 16.09 13.26 13.92
CA MET A 1 14.99 13.31 12.92
C MET A 1 13.71 13.07 13.69
N PRO A 2 12.67 13.92 13.57
CA PRO A 2 11.44 13.71 14.33
C PRO A 2 10.81 12.37 13.95
N LEU A 3 10.28 11.65 14.94
CA LEU A 3 9.47 10.46 14.68
C LEU A 3 8.24 10.90 13.86
N LEU A 4 8.09 10.34 12.68
CA LEU A 4 6.86 10.47 11.92
C LEU A 4 5.78 9.66 12.65
N ASP A 5 4.60 10.25 12.89
CA ASP A 5 3.48 9.60 13.61
C ASP A 5 3.12 8.21 13.06
N SER A 6 3.44 7.96 11.79
CA SER A 6 3.26 6.67 11.12
C SER A 6 4.10 5.51 11.69
N PHE A 7 5.15 5.79 12.46
CA PHE A 7 6.11 4.78 12.95
C PHE A 7 5.94 4.36 14.42
N ALA A 8 5.01 4.97 15.16
CA ALA A 8 4.75 4.61 16.57
C ALA A 8 3.87 3.34 16.74
N VAL A 9 3.97 2.39 15.80
CA VAL A 9 3.22 1.12 15.80
C VAL A 9 4.15 -0.09 15.83
N ASP A 10 3.72 -1.11 16.56
CA ASP A 10 4.45 -2.35 16.80
C ASP A 10 4.31 -3.30 15.61
N HIS A 11 5.34 -3.33 14.78
CA HIS A 11 5.40 -4.20 13.61
C HIS A 11 5.51 -5.69 13.97
N THR A 12 5.86 -6.05 15.21
CA THR A 12 5.91 -7.45 15.64
C THR A 12 4.52 -8.06 15.83
N ARG A 13 3.50 -7.21 16.02
CA ARG A 13 2.09 -7.58 16.22
C ARG A 13 1.20 -7.23 15.02
N MET A 14 1.75 -6.54 14.03
CA MET A 14 1.01 -6.12 12.84
C MET A 14 0.58 -7.33 12.00
N GLN A 15 -0.72 -7.39 11.69
CA GLN A 15 -1.28 -8.40 10.81
C GLN A 15 -1.20 -7.94 9.35
N ALA A 16 -1.14 -8.91 8.43
CA ALA A 16 -1.21 -8.69 7.00
C ALA A 16 -1.91 -9.88 6.31
N PRO A 17 -2.62 -9.65 5.19
CA PRO A 17 -2.83 -8.36 4.54
C PRO A 17 -3.76 -7.41 5.32
N ALA A 18 -3.44 -6.11 5.36
CA ALA A 18 -4.25 -5.15 6.10
C ALA A 18 -4.12 -3.70 5.62
N VAL A 19 -5.19 -2.93 5.82
CA VAL A 19 -5.21 -1.47 5.67
C VAL A 19 -5.09 -0.81 7.05
N ARG A 20 -4.37 0.31 7.11
CA ARG A 20 -4.26 1.16 8.30
C ARG A 20 -4.03 2.61 7.89
N VAL A 21 -4.66 3.56 8.59
CA VAL A 21 -4.28 4.98 8.47
C VAL A 21 -2.89 5.17 9.06
N ALA A 22 -1.90 5.41 8.20
CA ALA A 22 -0.52 5.67 8.60
C ALA A 22 -0.35 7.10 9.11
N LYS A 23 -0.99 8.06 8.46
CA LYS A 23 -0.90 9.48 8.79
C LYS A 23 -2.12 10.25 8.29
N THR A 24 -2.51 11.27 9.01
CA THR A 24 -3.46 12.29 8.56
C THR A 24 -2.79 13.66 8.61
N MET A 25 -3.14 14.53 7.65
CA MET A 25 -2.64 15.89 7.54
C MET A 25 -3.75 16.81 7.04
N ASN A 26 -3.61 18.12 7.27
CA ASN A 26 -4.46 19.13 6.67
C ASN A 26 -3.62 20.04 5.76
N THR A 27 -4.20 20.46 4.64
CA THR A 27 -3.66 21.56 3.82
C THR A 27 -3.84 22.88 4.59
N PRO A 28 -3.10 23.96 4.24
CA PRO A 28 -3.28 25.27 4.86
C PRO A 28 -4.72 25.83 4.79
N HIS A 29 -5.53 25.35 3.83
CA HIS A 29 -6.92 25.77 3.63
C HIS A 29 -7.95 24.74 4.16
N GLY A 30 -7.50 23.66 4.80
CA GLY A 30 -8.37 22.76 5.56
C GLY A 30 -8.69 21.42 4.90
N ASP A 31 -8.26 21.15 3.67
CA ASP A 31 -8.48 19.85 3.04
C ASP A 31 -7.71 18.75 3.79
N ALA A 32 -8.33 17.58 3.92
CA ALA A 32 -7.69 16.44 4.58
C ALA A 32 -6.86 15.63 3.57
N ILE A 33 -5.66 15.25 3.99
CA ILE A 33 -4.81 14.28 3.30
C ILE A 33 -4.65 13.07 4.22
N THR A 34 -4.91 11.88 3.68
CA THR A 34 -4.74 10.62 4.39
C THR A 34 -3.67 9.79 3.68
N VAL A 35 -2.74 9.23 4.46
CA VAL A 35 -1.77 8.25 3.99
C VAL A 35 -2.14 6.90 4.58
N PHE A 36 -2.40 5.92 3.73
CA PHE A 36 -2.69 4.54 4.11
C PHE A 36 -1.45 3.66 3.99
N ASP A 37 -1.23 2.83 5.00
CA ASP A 37 -0.35 1.66 4.98
C ASP A 37 -1.17 0.50 4.42
N LEU A 38 -0.88 0.13 3.17
CA LEU A 38 -1.42 -1.05 2.51
C LEU A 38 -0.41 -2.17 2.72
N ARG A 39 -0.60 -2.95 3.79
CA ARG A 39 0.37 -3.95 4.22
C ARG A 39 0.09 -5.28 3.54
N PHE A 40 0.95 -5.68 2.61
CA PHE A 40 0.81 -6.94 1.85
C PHE A 40 1.38 -8.13 2.62
N CYS A 41 2.50 -7.92 3.33
CA CYS A 41 3.30 -8.97 3.94
C CYS A 41 3.40 -8.77 5.46
N ILE A 42 3.43 -9.86 6.22
CA ILE A 42 3.67 -9.80 7.66
C ILE A 42 5.10 -9.28 7.89
N PRO A 43 5.28 -8.19 8.66
CA PRO A 43 6.60 -7.60 8.84
C PRO A 43 7.64 -8.59 9.38
N ASN A 44 8.84 -8.57 8.78
CA ASN A 44 9.98 -9.43 9.14
C ASN A 44 9.76 -10.94 8.93
N LYS A 45 8.69 -11.35 8.23
CA LYS A 45 8.41 -12.76 7.92
C LYS A 45 8.24 -13.01 6.43
N GLU A 46 7.65 -12.06 5.71
CA GLU A 46 7.33 -12.17 4.30
C GLU A 46 7.85 -10.92 3.56
N VAL A 47 8.15 -11.05 2.27
CA VAL A 47 8.62 -9.96 1.42
C VAL A 47 8.17 -10.18 -0.02
N MET A 48 7.76 -9.12 -0.72
CA MET A 48 7.46 -9.20 -2.14
C MET A 48 8.77 -9.21 -2.97
N PRO A 49 8.86 -10.02 -4.04
CA PRO A 49 10.00 -9.98 -4.94
C PRO A 49 10.05 -8.64 -5.71
N GLU A 50 11.26 -8.19 -6.05
CA GLU A 50 11.48 -6.85 -6.65
C GLU A 50 10.82 -6.65 -8.02
N LYS A 51 10.80 -7.69 -8.87
CA LYS A 51 10.19 -7.58 -10.19
C LYS A 51 8.67 -7.60 -10.10
N GLY A 52 8.13 -8.46 -9.23
CA GLY A 52 6.71 -8.50 -8.90
C GLY A 52 6.18 -7.19 -8.32
N ILE A 53 6.83 -6.63 -7.30
CA ILE A 53 6.37 -5.37 -6.68
C ILE A 53 6.46 -4.18 -7.64
N HIS A 54 7.50 -4.10 -8.47
CA HIS A 54 7.64 -3.04 -9.47
C HIS A 54 6.62 -3.18 -10.61
N THR A 55 6.35 -4.41 -11.05
CA THR A 55 5.26 -4.65 -12.02
C THR A 55 3.90 -4.32 -11.43
N LEU A 56 3.69 -4.66 -10.16
CA LEU A 56 2.47 -4.33 -9.45
C LEU A 56 2.30 -2.82 -9.30
N GLU A 57 3.36 -2.06 -9.03
CA GLU A 57 3.33 -0.59 -8.96
C GLU A 57 2.70 0.04 -10.22
N HIS A 58 3.15 -0.38 -11.41
CA HIS A 58 2.64 0.12 -12.69
C HIS A 58 1.13 -0.16 -12.91
N LEU A 59 0.61 -1.25 -12.36
CA LEU A 59 -0.80 -1.64 -12.50
C LEU A 59 -1.67 -1.05 -11.39
N PHE A 60 -1.16 -1.10 -10.16
CA PHE A 60 -1.92 -0.90 -8.95
C PHE A 60 -2.42 0.55 -8.83
N ALA A 61 -1.59 1.51 -9.24
CA ALA A 61 -1.95 2.92 -9.24
C ALA A 61 -3.14 3.24 -10.17
N GLY A 62 -3.24 2.57 -11.33
CA GLY A 62 -4.36 2.73 -12.25
C GLY A 62 -5.63 2.10 -11.68
N PHE A 63 -5.57 0.80 -11.35
CA PHE A 63 -6.75 0.08 -10.87
C PHE A 63 -7.29 0.62 -9.54
N MET A 64 -6.44 1.09 -8.62
CA MET A 64 -6.94 1.73 -7.40
C MET A 64 -7.71 3.02 -7.70
N ARG A 65 -7.31 3.80 -8.71
CA ARG A 65 -8.05 5.01 -9.10
C ARG A 65 -9.42 4.64 -9.66
N ASP A 66 -9.53 3.58 -10.43
CA ASP A 66 -10.81 3.11 -10.98
C ASP A 66 -11.81 2.75 -9.86
N HIS A 67 -11.33 2.18 -8.75
CA HIS A 67 -12.19 1.69 -7.66
C HIS A 67 -12.34 2.63 -6.47
N LEU A 68 -11.41 3.56 -6.25
CA LEU A 68 -11.39 4.39 -5.04
C LEU A 68 -11.65 5.88 -5.29
N ASN A 69 -11.26 6.43 -6.45
CA ASN A 69 -11.49 7.86 -6.72
C ASN A 69 -13.00 8.18 -6.81
N GLY A 70 -13.32 9.46 -6.56
CA GLY A 70 -14.69 9.95 -6.51
C GLY A 70 -15.27 9.91 -5.09
N ASN A 71 -16.48 10.47 -4.93
CA ASN A 71 -17.15 10.61 -3.63
C ASN A 71 -16.20 11.16 -2.52
N GLY A 72 -15.56 12.29 -2.81
CA GLY A 72 -14.67 12.99 -1.88
C GLY A 72 -13.26 12.40 -1.74
N VAL A 73 -12.84 11.52 -2.65
CA VAL A 73 -11.50 10.91 -2.63
C VAL A 73 -10.78 11.12 -3.95
N GLU A 74 -9.51 11.51 -3.86
CA GLU A 74 -8.60 11.61 -5.01
C GLU A 74 -7.19 11.13 -4.65
N ILE A 75 -6.75 10.04 -5.27
CA ILE A 75 -5.42 9.46 -5.03
C ILE A 75 -4.33 10.38 -5.60
N ILE A 76 -3.37 10.74 -4.74
CA ILE A 76 -2.16 11.48 -5.12
C ILE A 76 -1.14 10.48 -5.67
N ASP A 77 -0.76 9.48 -4.88
CA ASP A 77 0.32 8.54 -5.20
C ASP A 77 0.15 7.18 -4.50
N ILE A 78 0.65 6.10 -5.14
CA ILE A 78 0.79 4.77 -4.55
C ILE A 78 2.20 4.27 -4.84
N SER A 79 3.05 4.22 -3.80
CA SER A 79 4.47 3.88 -3.93
C SER A 79 4.87 2.68 -3.07
N PRO A 80 5.79 1.83 -3.55
CA PRO A 80 6.27 0.67 -2.80
C PRO A 80 7.06 1.10 -1.56
N MET A 81 6.87 0.39 -0.46
CA MET A 81 7.71 0.56 0.72
C MET A 81 9.11 -0.01 0.46
N GLY A 82 10.16 0.67 0.92
CA GLY A 82 11.54 0.19 0.76
C GLY A 82 11.82 -1.17 1.41
N CYS A 83 11.05 -1.56 2.43
CA CYS A 83 11.13 -2.90 3.03
C CYS A 83 10.40 -3.99 2.22
N ARG A 84 9.74 -3.63 1.12
CA ARG A 84 8.97 -4.50 0.21
C ARG A 84 7.87 -5.33 0.89
N THR A 85 7.30 -4.81 1.99
CA THR A 85 6.19 -5.48 2.70
C THR A 85 4.82 -4.86 2.42
N GLY A 86 4.76 -3.77 1.65
CA GLY A 86 3.52 -3.11 1.29
C GLY A 86 3.74 -1.87 0.45
N PHE A 87 2.69 -1.07 0.35
CA PHE A 87 2.67 0.22 -0.35
C PHE A 87 2.15 1.30 0.60
N TYR A 88 2.63 2.53 0.40
CA TYR A 88 1.93 3.69 0.93
C TYR A 88 1.06 4.29 -0.16
N MET A 89 -0.21 4.57 0.17
CA MET A 89 -1.11 5.33 -0.69
C MET A 89 -1.43 6.65 -0.03
N SER A 90 -1.12 7.76 -0.71
CA SER A 90 -1.53 9.10 -0.28
C SER A 90 -2.72 9.59 -1.11
N LEU A 91 -3.69 10.22 -0.45
CA LEU A 91 -4.88 10.72 -1.10
C LEU A 91 -5.44 11.98 -0.42
N ILE A 92 -6.20 12.76 -1.17
CA ILE A 92 -7.09 13.79 -0.66
C ILE A 92 -8.38 13.10 -0.21
N GLY A 93 -8.87 13.43 0.98
CA GLY A 93 -10.07 12.87 1.58
C GLY A 93 -9.79 11.96 2.78
N THR A 94 -10.87 11.46 3.38
CA THR A 94 -10.84 10.57 4.57
C THR A 94 -11.78 9.37 4.37
N PRO A 95 -11.58 8.52 3.35
CA PRO A 95 -12.32 7.28 3.24
C PRO A 95 -12.02 6.40 4.47
N ASP A 96 -13.00 5.62 4.90
CA ASP A 96 -12.74 4.59 5.91
C ASP A 96 -11.86 3.47 5.34
N GLU A 97 -11.19 2.75 6.23
CA GLU A 97 -10.25 1.69 5.88
C GLU A 97 -10.92 0.53 5.14
N GLN A 98 -12.21 0.28 5.37
CA GLN A 98 -12.94 -0.81 4.72
C GLN A 98 -13.18 -0.50 3.24
N ARG A 99 -13.58 0.74 2.92
CA ARG A 99 -13.70 1.22 1.53
C ARG A 99 -12.37 1.07 0.79
N VAL A 100 -11.25 1.39 1.45
CA VAL A 100 -9.91 1.22 0.88
C VAL A 100 -9.57 -0.26 0.68
N ALA A 101 -9.89 -1.12 1.64
CA ALA A 101 -9.67 -2.56 1.54
C ALA A 101 -10.46 -3.20 0.40
N ASP A 102 -11.72 -2.79 0.20
CA ASP A 102 -12.57 -3.30 -0.87
C ASP A 102 -12.07 -2.87 -2.25
N ALA A 103 -11.68 -1.59 -2.40
CA ALA A 103 -11.06 -1.09 -3.63
C ALA A 103 -9.72 -1.79 -3.93
N TRP A 104 -8.91 -2.04 -2.90
CA TRP A 104 -7.66 -2.77 -3.04
C TRP A 104 -7.91 -4.21 -3.54
N LYS A 105 -8.87 -4.94 -2.95
CA LYS A 105 -9.23 -6.28 -3.43
C LYS A 105 -9.72 -6.27 -4.88
N ALA A 106 -10.54 -5.29 -5.26
CA ALA A 106 -10.98 -5.13 -6.65
C ALA A 106 -9.79 -4.89 -7.59
N ALA A 107 -8.84 -4.02 -7.21
CA ALA A 107 -7.62 -3.79 -7.97
C ALA A 107 -6.75 -5.05 -8.12
N MET A 108 -6.62 -5.87 -7.06
CA MET A 108 -5.92 -7.15 -7.15
C MET A 108 -6.61 -8.12 -8.12
N ALA A 109 -7.95 -8.15 -8.14
CA ALA A 109 -8.70 -8.95 -9.10
C ALA A 109 -8.48 -8.49 -10.55
N ASP A 110 -8.27 -7.19 -10.79
CA ASP A 110 -7.96 -6.67 -12.13
C ASP A 110 -6.53 -7.02 -12.57
N VAL A 111 -5.55 -7.01 -11.66
CA VAL A 111 -4.19 -7.50 -11.94
C VAL A 111 -4.22 -8.94 -12.47
N LEU A 112 -5.11 -9.79 -11.95
CA LEU A 112 -5.25 -11.18 -12.43
C LEU A 112 -5.83 -11.30 -13.84
N LYS A 113 -6.48 -10.25 -14.35
CA LYS A 113 -7.05 -10.24 -15.72
C LYS A 113 -6.04 -9.81 -16.78
N VAL A 114 -4.89 -9.25 -16.37
CA VAL A 114 -3.82 -8.85 -17.29
C VAL A 114 -3.20 -10.10 -17.90
N GLN A 115 -3.21 -10.19 -19.23
CA GLN A 115 -2.83 -11.42 -19.94
C GLN A 115 -1.36 -11.44 -20.36
N ASP A 116 -0.81 -10.27 -20.68
CA ASP A 116 0.55 -10.14 -21.20
C ASP A 116 1.20 -8.83 -20.74
N GLN A 117 2.53 -8.81 -20.70
CA GLN A 117 3.28 -7.62 -20.29
C GLN A 117 3.05 -6.41 -21.21
N ASN A 118 2.64 -6.61 -22.46
CA ASN A 118 2.29 -5.52 -23.38
C ASN A 118 1.07 -4.69 -22.93
N GLN A 119 0.26 -5.22 -22.00
CA GLN A 119 -0.88 -4.52 -21.41
C GLN A 119 -0.49 -3.70 -20.18
N ILE A 120 0.76 -3.83 -19.69
CA ILE A 120 1.24 -3.08 -18.53
C ILE A 120 1.56 -1.65 -18.99
N PRO A 121 0.91 -0.63 -18.40
CA PRO A 121 1.18 0.76 -18.74
C PRO A 121 2.66 1.08 -18.53
N GLU A 122 3.25 1.83 -19.45
CA GLU A 122 4.59 2.42 -19.28
C GLU A 122 5.75 1.41 -19.17
N LEU A 123 5.52 0.12 -19.42
CA LEU A 123 6.56 -0.92 -19.46
C LEU A 123 7.33 -0.84 -20.78
N ASN A 124 8.19 0.17 -20.89
CA ASN A 124 9.12 0.36 -22.00
C ASN A 124 10.31 1.24 -21.58
N VAL A 125 11.35 1.25 -22.41
CA VAL A 125 12.62 1.96 -22.12
C VAL A 125 12.49 3.47 -21.95
N TYR A 126 11.43 4.08 -22.49
CA TYR A 126 11.24 5.54 -22.45
C TYR A 126 10.49 6.01 -21.20
N GLN A 127 9.71 5.13 -20.58
CA GLN A 127 8.78 5.50 -19.51
C GLN A 127 9.08 4.78 -18.18
N CYS A 128 9.85 3.69 -18.20
CA CYS A 128 10.25 2.98 -16.99
C CYS A 128 11.76 3.10 -16.75
N GLY A 129 12.13 3.61 -15.57
CA GLY A 129 13.54 3.80 -15.18
C GLY A 129 14.36 2.51 -15.11
N THR A 130 13.72 1.34 -14.98
CA THR A 130 14.38 0.03 -15.03
C THR A 130 13.45 -1.01 -15.69
N TYR A 131 13.11 -0.79 -16.96
CA TYR A 131 12.10 -1.58 -17.71
C TYR A 131 12.38 -3.09 -17.83
N GLN A 132 13.58 -3.57 -17.50
CA GLN A 132 13.91 -5.00 -17.49
C GLN A 132 13.56 -5.69 -16.16
N MET A 133 13.28 -4.93 -15.10
CA MET A 133 12.97 -5.43 -13.75
C MET A 133 11.46 -5.66 -13.60
N HIS A 134 10.86 -6.44 -14.50
CA HIS A 134 9.43 -6.76 -14.49
C HIS A 134 9.18 -8.26 -14.49
N SER A 135 8.04 -8.65 -13.90
CA SER A 135 7.55 -10.02 -13.81
C SER A 135 6.04 -9.99 -13.54
N LEU A 136 5.24 -10.10 -14.60
CA LEU A 136 3.77 -10.15 -14.48
C LEU A 136 3.31 -11.35 -13.65
N SER A 137 3.97 -12.51 -13.78
CA SER A 137 3.64 -13.70 -13.00
C SER A 137 3.80 -13.46 -11.50
N GLU A 138 4.90 -12.82 -11.07
CA GLU A 138 5.12 -12.49 -9.67
C GLU A 138 4.10 -11.45 -9.17
N ALA A 139 3.76 -10.45 -9.97
CA ALA A 139 2.71 -9.48 -9.61
C ALA A 139 1.34 -10.15 -9.41
N GLN A 140 1.01 -11.13 -10.26
CA GLN A 140 -0.21 -11.91 -10.14
C GLN A 140 -0.17 -12.88 -8.95
N ASP A 141 0.99 -13.44 -8.58
CA ASP A 141 1.14 -14.22 -7.35
C ASP A 141 0.88 -13.35 -6.12
N ILE A 142 1.42 -12.13 -6.09
CA ILE A 142 1.14 -11.16 -5.02
C ILE A 142 -0.37 -10.86 -4.97
N ALA A 143 -1.00 -10.56 -6.10
CA ALA A 143 -2.42 -10.25 -6.16
C ALA A 143 -3.31 -11.44 -5.71
N ARG A 144 -2.99 -12.67 -6.14
CA ARG A 144 -3.66 -13.89 -5.66
C ARG A 144 -3.55 -14.03 -4.15
N HIS A 145 -2.35 -13.84 -3.59
CA HIS A 145 -2.11 -13.96 -2.16
C HIS A 145 -2.99 -13.01 -1.34
N ILE A 146 -3.18 -11.77 -1.81
CA ILE A 146 -4.06 -10.79 -1.13
C ILE A 146 -5.51 -11.27 -1.13
N LEU A 147 -6.01 -11.76 -2.26
CA LEU A 147 -7.39 -12.26 -2.37
C LEU A 147 -7.62 -13.51 -1.52
N GLU A 148 -6.65 -14.42 -1.47
CA GLU A 148 -6.72 -15.66 -0.69
C GLU A 148 -6.73 -15.42 0.82
N ARG A 149 -6.03 -14.39 1.29
CA ARG A 149 -5.91 -14.09 2.74
C ARG A 149 -6.89 -13.06 3.26
N ASP A 150 -7.62 -12.42 2.35
CA ASP A 150 -8.47 -11.26 2.61
C ASP A 150 -7.69 -10.08 3.22
N VAL A 151 -8.33 -8.91 3.28
CA VAL A 151 -7.72 -7.67 3.77
C VAL A 151 -8.38 -7.26 5.07
N ARG A 152 -7.60 -7.24 6.16
CA ARG A 152 -8.06 -6.77 7.47
C ARG A 152 -7.95 -5.25 7.61
N VAL A 153 -8.58 -4.71 8.65
CA VAL A 153 -8.34 -3.35 9.12
C VAL A 153 -7.51 -3.43 10.41
N ASN A 154 -6.32 -2.83 10.40
CA ASN A 154 -5.45 -2.76 11.57
C ASN A 154 -5.74 -1.49 12.38
N SER A 155 -5.78 -1.62 13.70
CA SER A 155 -6.00 -0.48 14.62
C SER A 155 -4.69 0.12 15.12
N ASN A 156 -4.51 1.43 14.92
CA ASN A 156 -3.38 2.17 15.49
C ASN A 156 -3.35 2.08 17.01
N LYS A 157 -4.51 2.07 17.68
CA LYS A 157 -4.61 1.97 19.13
C LYS A 157 -4.12 0.61 19.63
N GLU A 158 -4.47 -0.46 18.94
CA GLU A 158 -4.06 -1.82 19.32
C GLU A 158 -2.58 -2.04 19.05
N LEU A 159 -2.05 -1.48 17.96
CA LEU A 159 -0.66 -1.60 17.57
C LEU A 159 0.26 -0.57 18.23
N ALA A 160 -0.27 0.42 18.97
CA ALA A 160 0.55 1.46 19.60
C ALA A 160 1.67 0.85 20.45
N LEU A 161 2.89 1.35 20.26
CA LEU A 161 4.00 1.02 21.15
C LEU A 161 3.79 1.71 22.51
N PRO A 162 3.95 0.98 23.64
CA PRO A 162 3.93 1.60 24.96
C PRO A 162 5.02 2.68 25.08
N LYS A 163 4.78 3.70 25.92
CA LYS A 163 5.73 4.79 26.13
C LYS A 163 7.09 4.29 26.63
N GLU A 164 7.07 3.28 27.48
CA GLU A 164 8.25 2.61 28.03
C GLU A 164 9.05 1.98 26.89
N LYS A 165 8.36 1.38 25.91
CA LYS A 165 9.01 0.77 24.75
C LYS A 165 9.61 1.80 23.81
N LEU A 166 8.94 2.93 23.61
CA LEU A 166 9.48 4.04 22.82
C LEU A 166 10.75 4.61 23.48
N GLN A 167 10.75 4.80 24.81
CA GLN A 167 11.92 5.25 25.56
C GLN A 167 13.10 4.27 25.46
N GLU A 168 12.85 2.96 25.57
CA GLU A 168 13.86 1.92 25.37
C GLU A 168 14.51 1.99 23.98
N LEU A 169 13.72 2.38 22.96
CA LEU A 169 14.18 2.53 21.58
C LEU A 169 14.83 3.90 21.30
N HIS A 170 14.93 4.75 22.32
CA HIS A 170 15.42 6.14 22.22
C HIS A 170 14.60 7.01 21.26
N ILE A 171 13.28 6.80 21.26
CA ILE A 171 12.27 7.52 20.48
C ILE A 171 11.30 8.21 21.44
#